data_AF-A0A6V7PMD4-F1
#
_entry.id   AF-A0A6V7PMD4-F1
#
_cell.length_a   1.000
_cell.length_b   1.000
_cell.length_c   1.000
_cell.angle_alpha   90.00
_cell.angle_beta   90.00
_cell.angle_gamma   90.00
#
_symmetry.space_group_name_H-M   'P 1'
#
loop_
_entity.id
_entity.type
_entity.pdbx_description
1 polymer ?
#
loop_
_entity_poly.entity_id
_entity_poly.type
_entity_poly.pdbx_seq_one_letter_code
_entity_poly.pdbx_strand_id
1 'polypeptide(L)'
;MRDITNDNKGSQLDPTESTFLGLDDNRLCRWDMRDRRGIVQNLANSMESPVLEWTQGHQFTRGTNFQCFATTGDGSIVVGSLDGKIRLYSKNSMRMAKTAFPGLGSPITHVDVTFDGKWILGTTDTYLILISTVFKDKDGKEKNGFSGRMGNKIAAPRLLKLTPLDSHLAGANNKFHGGQFSWVTENGKQERHLVATVGKFSIIWNFMQVKNSGHECYRNQQGLKSCYCYKIVPKDESIVDSRFMHDKFAVSDSPEAPLVVATPMKVSSFSISSRR
;
A
#
# COMPACT_ATOMS: atom_id res chain seq x y z
N MET A 1 -16.22 -2.44 -10.07
CA MET A 1 -14.88 -1.86 -9.90
C MET A 1 -14.74 -1.41 -8.45
N ARG A 2 -13.84 -2.05 -7.70
CA ARG A 2 -13.63 -1.81 -6.27
C ARG A 2 -12.57 -0.76 -5.98
N ASP A 3 -11.52 -0.73 -6.80
CA ASP A 3 -10.37 0.11 -6.55
C ASP A 3 -9.71 0.48 -7.89
N ILE A 4 -9.04 1.63 -7.93
CA ILE A 4 -8.33 2.18 -9.09
C ILE A 4 -7.00 2.74 -8.62
N THR A 5 -5.94 2.50 -9.39
CA THR A 5 -4.63 3.10 -9.13
C THR A 5 -3.90 3.40 -10.43
N ASN A 6 -2.86 4.22 -10.34
CA ASN A 6 -2.02 4.54 -11.50
C ASN A 6 -1.16 3.33 -11.92
N ASP A 7 -0.55 3.36 -13.10
CA ASP A 7 0.25 2.23 -13.57
C ASP A 7 1.54 2.00 -12.80
N ASN A 8 2.12 3.06 -12.24
CA ASN A 8 3.23 2.99 -11.32
C ASN A 8 3.08 4.03 -10.21
N LYS A 9 3.86 3.87 -9.14
CA LYS A 9 3.78 4.78 -7.98
C LYS A 9 4.13 6.23 -8.32
N GLY A 10 4.97 6.46 -9.33
CA GLY A 10 5.39 7.79 -9.79
C GLY A 10 4.41 8.48 -10.75
N SER A 11 3.54 7.73 -11.44
CA SER A 11 2.67 8.21 -12.52
C SER A 11 1.74 9.36 -12.13
N GLN A 12 1.44 9.55 -10.85
CA GLN A 12 0.67 10.71 -10.40
C GLN A 12 1.36 12.07 -10.70
N LEU A 13 2.66 12.06 -10.96
CA LEU A 13 3.45 13.25 -11.32
C LEU A 13 3.67 13.37 -12.83
N ASP A 14 3.44 12.29 -13.58
CA ASP A 14 3.66 12.24 -15.01
C ASP A 14 2.33 12.42 -15.76
N PRO A 15 2.07 13.60 -16.33
CA PRO A 15 0.84 13.87 -17.06
C PRO A 15 0.78 13.16 -18.42
N THR A 16 1.85 12.49 -18.85
CA THR A 16 1.92 11.82 -20.16
C THR A 16 1.35 10.40 -20.14
N GLU A 17 1.25 9.79 -18.96
CA GLU A 17 0.62 8.50 -18.77
C GLU A 17 -0.90 8.63 -18.93
N SER A 18 -1.47 7.81 -19.81
CA SER A 18 -2.90 7.86 -20.14
C SER A 18 -3.65 6.59 -19.74
N THR A 19 -2.95 5.67 -19.08
CA THR A 19 -3.48 4.39 -18.66
C THR A 19 -3.59 4.32 -17.13
N PHE A 20 -4.56 3.55 -16.66
CA PHE A 20 -4.75 3.30 -15.24
C PHE A 20 -5.16 1.85 -15.01
N LEU A 21 -4.93 1.36 -13.80
CA LEU A 21 -5.30 0.01 -13.41
C LEU A 21 -6.63 0.02 -12.66
N GLY A 22 -7.48 -0.95 -12.95
CA GLY A 22 -8.73 -1.19 -12.27
C GLY A 22 -8.74 -2.59 -11.65
N LEU A 23 -9.23 -2.64 -10.41
CA LEU A 23 -9.43 -3.88 -9.66
C LEU A 23 -10.92 -4.12 -9.40
N ASP A 24 -11.34 -5.36 -9.54
CA ASP A 24 -12.64 -5.87 -9.11
C ASP A 24 -12.45 -7.19 -8.34
N ASP A 25 -13.53 -7.74 -7.78
CA ASP A 25 -13.51 -8.97 -6.96
C ASP A 25 -12.65 -10.10 -7.55
N ASN A 26 -12.78 -10.29 -8.87
CA ASN A 26 -12.04 -11.30 -9.61
C ASN A 26 -11.47 -10.76 -10.92
N ARG A 27 -11.17 -9.45 -11.01
CA ARG A 27 -10.62 -8.86 -12.23
C ARG A 27 -9.48 -7.90 -11.88
N LEU A 28 -8.37 -8.04 -12.61
CA LEU A 28 -7.30 -7.06 -12.63
C LEU A 28 -7.09 -6.65 -14.09
N CYS A 29 -7.27 -5.37 -14.38
CA CYS A 29 -7.25 -4.85 -15.74
C CYS A 29 -6.60 -3.47 -15.81
N ARG A 30 -6.13 -3.13 -17.01
CA ARG A 30 -5.56 -1.84 -17.41
C ARG A 30 -6.48 -1.22 -18.45
N TRP A 31 -6.84 0.03 -18.20
CA TRP A 31 -7.65 0.85 -19.07
C TRP A 31 -6.79 1.91 -19.72
N ASP A 32 -7.09 2.29 -20.96
CA ASP A 32 -6.50 3.45 -21.63
C ASP A 32 -7.58 4.51 -21.81
N MET A 33 -7.37 5.68 -21.23
CA MET A 33 -8.31 6.80 -21.29
C MET A 33 -8.47 7.36 -22.72
N ARG A 34 -7.54 7.03 -23.63
CA ARG A 34 -7.59 7.46 -25.04
C ARG A 34 -8.45 6.55 -25.90
N ASP A 35 -9.05 5.49 -25.35
CA ASP A 35 -9.95 4.64 -26.12
C ASP A 35 -11.12 5.47 -26.65
N ARG A 36 -11.17 5.60 -27.99
CA ARG A 36 -12.19 6.40 -28.69
C ARG A 36 -13.60 5.87 -28.45
N ARG A 37 -13.74 4.58 -28.13
CA ARG A 37 -15.03 3.94 -27.81
C ARG A 37 -15.56 4.34 -26.42
N GLY A 38 -14.69 4.85 -25.54
CA GLY A 38 -15.05 5.28 -24.18
C GLY A 38 -15.37 6.77 -24.03
N ILE A 39 -15.39 7.54 -25.12
CA ILE A 39 -15.68 8.98 -25.07
C ILE A 39 -17.18 9.21 -24.82
N VAL A 40 -17.52 9.67 -23.60
CA VAL A 40 -18.90 9.90 -23.13
C VAL A 40 -19.73 10.79 -24.08
N GLN A 41 -19.09 11.73 -24.78
CA GLN A 41 -19.76 12.62 -25.73
C GLN A 41 -20.19 11.90 -27.02
N ASN A 42 -19.44 10.88 -27.45
CA ASN A 42 -19.75 10.11 -28.65
C ASN A 42 -20.75 8.98 -28.37
N LEU A 43 -20.80 8.55 -27.11
CA LEU A 43 -21.74 7.59 -26.53
C LEU A 43 -23.21 8.00 -26.66
N ALA A 44 -23.50 9.32 -26.62
CA ALA A 44 -24.86 9.83 -26.77
C ALA A 44 -25.43 9.68 -28.19
N ASN A 45 -24.55 9.56 -29.20
CA ASN A 45 -24.92 9.40 -30.61
C ASN A 45 -24.89 7.94 -31.08
N SER A 46 -24.40 7.01 -30.25
CA SER A 46 -24.36 5.58 -30.55
C SER A 46 -25.58 4.88 -29.95
N MET A 47 -26.37 4.19 -30.79
CA MET A 47 -27.49 3.35 -30.33
C MET A 47 -27.06 2.09 -29.57
N GLU A 48 -25.77 1.77 -29.57
CA GLU A 48 -25.18 0.66 -28.83
C GLU A 48 -24.36 1.19 -27.65
N SER A 49 -24.60 0.64 -26.45
CA SER A 49 -23.69 0.84 -25.32
C SER A 49 -22.32 0.23 -25.68
N PRO A 50 -21.25 1.02 -25.82
CA PRO A 50 -19.94 0.50 -26.15
C PRO A 50 -19.47 -0.42 -25.04
N VAL A 51 -19.15 -1.66 -25.41
CA VAL A 51 -18.40 -2.56 -24.54
C VAL A 51 -17.00 -1.97 -24.43
N LEU A 52 -16.70 -1.37 -23.28
CA LEU A 52 -15.35 -0.89 -22.98
C LEU A 52 -14.46 -2.12 -22.81
N GLU A 53 -13.54 -2.33 -23.76
CA GLU A 53 -12.52 -3.37 -23.66
C GLU A 53 -11.29 -2.82 -22.92
N TRP A 54 -10.78 -3.59 -21.97
CA TRP A 54 -9.51 -3.25 -21.33
C TRP A 54 -8.33 -3.60 -22.25
N THR A 55 -7.27 -2.80 -22.23
CA THR A 55 -6.11 -3.02 -23.11
C THR A 55 -5.30 -4.24 -22.68
N GLN A 56 -5.17 -4.43 -21.36
CA GLN A 56 -4.48 -5.58 -20.77
C GLN A 56 -5.20 -5.99 -19.49
N GLY A 57 -5.31 -7.28 -19.21
CA GLY A 57 -5.99 -7.70 -17.99
C GLY A 57 -6.36 -9.17 -17.98
N HIS A 58 -6.90 -9.60 -16.86
CA HIS A 58 -7.40 -10.94 -16.67
C HIS A 58 -8.62 -10.96 -15.75
N GLN A 59 -9.63 -11.71 -16.15
CA GLN A 59 -10.76 -12.06 -15.31
C GLN A 59 -10.56 -13.48 -14.80
N PHE A 60 -10.47 -13.61 -13.47
CA PHE A 60 -10.28 -14.85 -12.77
C PHE A 60 -11.64 -15.55 -12.58
N THR A 61 -11.65 -16.87 -12.74
CA THR A 61 -12.90 -17.64 -12.87
C THR A 61 -13.75 -17.66 -11.60
N ARG A 62 -13.13 -17.63 -10.40
CA ARG A 62 -13.71 -17.39 -9.05
C ARG A 62 -12.65 -17.59 -7.97
N GLY A 63 -12.79 -16.92 -6.81
CA GLY A 63 -12.05 -17.23 -5.58
C GLY A 63 -10.78 -16.40 -5.31
N THR A 64 -10.62 -15.25 -5.98
CA THR A 64 -9.51 -14.35 -5.66
C THR A 64 -9.89 -13.32 -4.60
N ASN A 65 -11.17 -12.90 -4.53
CA ASN A 65 -11.71 -11.95 -3.55
C ASN A 65 -10.79 -10.74 -3.36
N PHE A 66 -10.39 -10.11 -4.46
CA PHE A 66 -9.51 -8.96 -4.40
C PHE A 66 -10.21 -7.78 -3.74
N GLN A 67 -9.49 -7.08 -2.87
CA GLN A 67 -10.04 -6.00 -2.06
C GLN A 67 -9.35 -4.67 -2.33
N CYS A 68 -8.02 -4.67 -2.40
CA CYS A 68 -7.22 -3.48 -2.59
C CYS A 68 -5.92 -3.83 -3.32
N PHE A 69 -5.26 -2.84 -3.90
CA PHE A 69 -4.00 -3.05 -4.60
C PHE A 69 -3.14 -1.78 -4.65
N ALA A 70 -1.85 -1.96 -4.91
CA ALA A 70 -0.90 -0.87 -5.09
C ALA A 70 0.14 -1.24 -6.16
N THR A 71 0.80 -0.22 -6.68
CA THR A 71 1.88 -0.37 -7.67
C THR A 71 3.21 0.11 -7.12
N THR A 72 4.28 -0.54 -7.55
CA THR A 72 5.67 -0.11 -7.32
C THR A 72 6.09 0.95 -8.33
N GLY A 73 7.30 1.53 -8.17
CA GLY A 73 7.86 2.48 -9.13
C GLY A 73 8.13 1.87 -10.51
N ASP A 74 8.46 0.58 -10.58
CA ASP A 74 8.66 -0.13 -11.86
C ASP A 74 7.34 -0.59 -12.52
N GLY A 75 6.19 -0.38 -11.88
CA GLY A 75 4.86 -0.77 -12.38
C GLY A 75 4.48 -2.24 -12.12
N SER A 76 5.18 -2.91 -11.20
CA SER A 76 4.73 -4.19 -10.64
C SER A 76 3.55 -3.96 -9.68
N ILE A 77 2.68 -4.96 -9.52
CA ILE A 77 1.39 -4.80 -8.84
C ILE A 77 1.31 -5.74 -7.65
N VAL A 78 0.94 -5.22 -6.48
CA VAL A 78 0.60 -6.00 -5.30
C VAL A 78 -0.91 -5.93 -5.08
N VAL A 79 -1.54 -7.07 -4.84
CA VAL A 79 -2.98 -7.16 -4.59
C VAL A 79 -3.24 -7.83 -3.24
N GLY A 80 -4.02 -7.18 -2.39
CA GLY A 80 -4.57 -7.72 -1.16
C GLY A 80 -5.96 -8.30 -1.38
N SER A 81 -6.24 -9.43 -0.73
CA SER A 81 -7.53 -10.11 -0.79
C SER A 81 -8.26 -10.11 0.55
N LEU A 82 -9.58 -10.27 0.50
CA LEU A 82 -10.43 -10.47 1.66
C LEU A 82 -10.04 -11.73 2.48
N ASP A 83 -9.50 -12.76 1.82
CA ASP A 83 -8.97 -13.97 2.47
C ASP A 83 -7.68 -13.70 3.29
N GLY A 84 -7.18 -12.46 3.33
CA GLY A 84 -5.92 -12.10 3.98
C GLY A 84 -4.67 -12.37 3.15
N LYS A 85 -4.81 -12.92 1.94
CA LYS A 85 -3.70 -13.24 1.05
C LYS A 85 -3.18 -11.99 0.33
N ILE A 86 -1.87 -11.90 0.15
CA ILE A 86 -1.23 -10.86 -0.65
C ILE A 86 -0.57 -11.50 -1.86
N ARG A 87 -0.91 -11.07 -3.07
CA ARG A 87 -0.42 -11.63 -4.34
C ARG A 87 0.39 -10.59 -5.10
N LEU A 88 1.53 -11.01 -5.64
CA LEU A 88 2.44 -10.17 -6.42
C LEU A 88 2.33 -10.50 -7.90
N TYR A 89 2.05 -9.50 -8.71
CA TYR A 89 2.00 -9.57 -10.17
C TYR A 89 3.12 -8.72 -10.75
N SER A 90 3.68 -9.19 -11.86
CA SER A 90 4.68 -8.44 -12.61
C SER A 90 3.98 -7.47 -13.56
N LYS A 91 4.62 -6.33 -13.88
CA LYS A 91 4.16 -5.37 -14.87
C LYS A 91 3.71 -6.00 -16.20
N ASN A 92 4.42 -7.05 -16.63
CA ASN A 92 4.20 -7.69 -17.93
C ASN A 92 3.06 -8.72 -17.93
N SER A 93 2.59 -9.17 -16.76
CA SER A 93 1.58 -10.22 -16.69
C SER A 93 0.70 -10.10 -15.44
N MET A 94 -0.58 -9.80 -15.69
CA MET A 94 -1.65 -9.75 -14.68
C MET A 94 -2.42 -11.08 -14.56
N ARG A 95 -2.04 -12.11 -15.33
CA ARG A 95 -2.74 -13.41 -15.34
C ARG A 95 -2.34 -14.32 -14.19
N MET A 96 -1.06 -14.34 -13.85
CA MET A 96 -0.54 -15.23 -12.81
C MET A 96 0.33 -14.46 -11.83
N ALA A 97 0.01 -14.61 -10.55
CA ALA A 97 0.85 -14.10 -9.48
C ALA A 97 2.21 -14.82 -9.49
N LYS A 98 3.30 -14.07 -9.32
CA LYS A 98 4.66 -14.59 -9.19
C LYS A 98 4.88 -15.18 -7.80
N THR A 99 4.41 -14.46 -6.78
CA THR A 99 4.49 -14.88 -5.39
C THR A 99 3.16 -14.59 -4.71
N ALA A 100 2.73 -15.48 -3.81
CA ALA A 100 1.57 -15.28 -2.96
C ALA A 100 1.97 -15.50 -1.51
N PHE A 101 1.73 -14.52 -0.66
CA PHE A 101 1.90 -14.62 0.78
C PHE A 101 0.60 -15.14 1.39
N PRO A 102 0.67 -16.20 2.22
CA PRO A 102 -0.50 -16.65 2.96
C PRO A 102 -0.92 -15.57 3.97
N GLY A 103 -2.23 -15.40 4.13
CA GLY A 103 -2.78 -14.49 5.12
C GLY A 103 -2.71 -15.07 6.52
N LEU A 104 -2.74 -14.17 7.52
CA LEU A 104 -2.81 -14.52 8.94
C LEU A 104 -4.25 -14.57 9.46
N GLY A 105 -5.23 -14.85 8.58
CA GLY A 105 -6.64 -14.99 8.92
C GLY A 105 -7.44 -13.69 9.05
N SER A 106 -6.86 -12.54 8.74
CA SER A 106 -7.56 -11.25 8.71
C SER A 106 -7.59 -10.67 7.29
N PRO A 107 -8.70 -10.02 6.88
CA PRO A 107 -8.81 -9.43 5.55
C PRO A 107 -7.82 -8.28 5.37
N ILE A 108 -7.28 -8.15 4.15
CA ILE A 108 -6.42 -7.01 3.80
C ILE A 108 -7.29 -5.88 3.24
N THR A 109 -7.51 -4.85 4.05
CA THR A 109 -8.37 -3.70 3.70
C THR A 109 -7.64 -2.66 2.86
N HIS A 110 -6.33 -2.52 3.05
CA HIS A 110 -5.50 -1.61 2.27
C HIS A 110 -4.10 -2.20 2.10
N VAL A 111 -3.43 -1.89 0.98
CA VAL A 111 -2.03 -2.28 0.74
C VAL A 111 -1.27 -1.08 0.22
N ASP A 112 -0.03 -0.95 0.65
CA ASP A 112 0.95 -0.08 0.02
C ASP A 112 2.28 -0.83 -0.17
N VAL A 113 3.13 -0.33 -1.07
CA VAL A 113 4.42 -0.91 -1.41
C VAL A 113 5.48 0.18 -1.54
N THR A 114 6.72 -0.10 -1.17
CA THR A 114 7.82 0.85 -1.41
C THR A 114 8.06 1.06 -2.90
N PHE A 115 8.63 2.21 -3.28
CA PHE A 115 8.94 2.56 -4.66
C PHE A 115 9.85 1.52 -5.32
N ASP A 116 10.84 1.01 -4.58
CA ASP A 116 11.74 -0.06 -5.03
C ASP A 116 11.12 -1.49 -4.99
N GLY A 117 9.89 -1.61 -4.49
CA GLY A 117 9.18 -2.86 -4.38
C GLY A 117 9.75 -3.85 -3.36
N LYS A 118 10.69 -3.47 -2.50
CA LYS A 118 11.34 -4.39 -1.54
C LYS A 118 10.49 -4.69 -0.31
N TRP A 119 9.55 -3.82 0.01
CA TRP A 119 8.68 -3.94 1.18
C TRP A 119 7.23 -3.67 0.84
N ILE A 120 6.36 -4.49 1.41
CA ILE A 120 4.89 -4.38 1.29
C ILE A 120 4.32 -4.15 2.68
N LEU A 121 3.38 -3.22 2.77
CA LEU A 121 2.58 -2.96 3.95
C LEU A 121 1.13 -3.39 3.66
N GLY A 122 0.66 -4.43 4.33
CA GLY A 122 -0.74 -4.80 4.36
C GLY A 122 -1.42 -4.22 5.60
N THR A 123 -2.57 -3.59 5.42
CA THR A 123 -3.42 -3.10 6.51
C THR A 123 -4.55 -4.08 6.74
N THR A 124 -4.75 -4.49 7.97
CA THR A 124 -5.90 -5.29 8.43
C THR A 124 -6.59 -4.53 9.55
N ASP A 125 -7.82 -4.88 9.91
CA ASP A 125 -8.56 -4.17 10.98
C ASP A 125 -7.80 -4.06 12.31
N THR A 126 -6.93 -5.02 12.66
CA THR A 126 -6.33 -5.11 14.02
C THR A 126 -4.81 -4.94 14.05
N TYR A 127 -4.13 -5.03 12.91
CA TYR A 127 -2.68 -4.87 12.81
C TYR A 127 -2.27 -4.51 11.38
N LEU A 128 -1.06 -3.98 11.24
CA LEU A 128 -0.39 -3.89 9.95
C LEU A 128 0.59 -5.06 9.81
N ILE A 129 0.74 -5.57 8.60
CA ILE A 129 1.71 -6.60 8.27
C ILE A 129 2.75 -6.01 7.31
N LEU A 130 4.01 -6.06 7.70
CA LEU A 130 5.14 -5.64 6.90
C LEU A 130 5.89 -6.86 6.37
N ILE A 131 5.96 -6.98 5.05
CA ILE A 131 6.54 -8.14 4.35
C ILE A 131 7.74 -7.68 3.52
N SER A 132 8.86 -8.40 3.66
CA SER A 132 10.01 -8.25 2.76
C SER A 132 9.82 -9.13 1.53
N THR A 133 9.90 -8.54 0.34
CA THR A 133 9.82 -9.26 -0.94
C THR A 133 11.18 -9.69 -1.46
N VAL A 134 12.26 -9.27 -0.80
CA VAL A 134 13.63 -9.63 -1.18
C VAL A 134 13.92 -11.05 -0.73
N PHE A 135 14.46 -11.86 -1.65
CA PHE A 135 14.94 -13.20 -1.37
C PHE A 135 16.23 -13.49 -2.14
N LYS A 136 17.03 -14.44 -1.64
CA LYS A 136 18.21 -14.93 -2.33
C LYS A 136 17.87 -16.16 -3.16
N ASP A 137 18.18 -16.12 -4.45
CA ASP A 137 17.98 -17.26 -5.34
C ASP A 137 18.99 -18.39 -5.03
N LYS A 138 18.87 -19.54 -5.71
CA LYS A 138 19.83 -20.66 -5.60
C LYS A 138 21.26 -20.23 -5.93
N ASP A 139 21.40 -19.26 -6.84
CA ASP A 139 22.69 -18.70 -7.27
C ASP A 139 23.21 -17.59 -6.33
N GLY A 140 22.58 -17.38 -5.17
CA GLY A 140 22.97 -16.34 -4.21
C GLY A 140 22.64 -14.89 -4.61
N LYS A 141 22.12 -14.67 -5.83
CA LYS A 141 21.68 -13.34 -6.30
C LYS A 141 20.40 -12.90 -5.59
N GLU A 142 20.35 -11.64 -5.18
CA GLU A 142 19.15 -11.02 -4.60
C GLU A 142 18.11 -10.74 -5.71
N LYS A 143 16.90 -11.23 -5.50
CA LYS A 143 15.75 -11.01 -6.38
C LYS A 143 14.55 -10.52 -5.57
N ASN A 144 13.59 -9.93 -6.28
CA ASN A 144 12.34 -9.46 -5.71
C ASN A 144 11.21 -10.46 -6.02
N GLY A 145 10.28 -10.65 -5.08
CA GLY A 145 9.08 -11.48 -5.23
C GLY A 145 8.15 -11.07 -6.39
N PHE A 146 8.30 -9.86 -6.93
CA PHE A 146 7.62 -9.41 -8.17
C PHE A 146 8.22 -9.98 -9.45
N SER A 147 9.52 -10.30 -9.47
CA SER A 147 10.21 -10.84 -10.65
C SER A 147 10.42 -12.35 -10.57
N GLY A 148 10.60 -12.90 -9.36
CA GLY A 148 10.85 -14.31 -9.11
C GLY A 148 9.87 -14.93 -8.11
N ARG A 149 9.73 -16.26 -8.15
CA ARG A 149 8.93 -17.02 -7.19
C ARG A 149 9.75 -17.24 -5.91
N MET A 150 9.29 -16.71 -4.78
CA MET A 150 10.00 -16.85 -3.50
C MET A 150 9.93 -18.27 -2.93
N GLY A 151 8.84 -19.00 -3.18
CA GLY A 151 8.61 -20.33 -2.60
C GLY A 151 8.71 -20.30 -1.07
N ASN A 152 9.48 -21.22 -0.48
CA ASN A 152 9.67 -21.31 0.97
C ASN A 152 10.72 -20.32 1.53
N LYS A 153 11.33 -19.50 0.68
CA LYS A 153 12.37 -18.53 1.10
C LYS A 153 11.79 -17.20 1.58
N ILE A 154 10.55 -17.21 2.05
CA ILE A 154 9.85 -16.02 2.51
C ILE A 154 10.36 -15.67 3.91
N ALA A 155 10.89 -14.46 4.06
CA ALA A 155 11.25 -13.95 5.37
C ALA A 155 10.00 -13.81 6.25
N ALA A 156 10.11 -14.12 7.54
CA ALA A 156 9.00 -13.97 8.47
C ALA A 156 8.49 -12.52 8.45
N PRO A 157 7.18 -12.31 8.24
CA PRO A 157 6.61 -10.97 8.21
C PRO A 157 6.63 -10.35 9.62
N ARG A 158 6.59 -9.02 9.66
CA ARG A 158 6.59 -8.25 10.90
C ARG A 158 5.22 -7.64 11.11
N LEU A 159 4.70 -7.71 12.33
CA LEU A 159 3.42 -7.15 12.69
C LEU A 159 3.64 -5.79 13.35
N LEU A 160 2.89 -4.78 12.95
CA LEU A 160 2.83 -3.49 13.63
C LEU A 160 1.49 -3.44 14.34
N LYS A 161 1.54 -3.29 15.66
CA LYS A 161 0.36 -3.36 16.52
C LYS A 161 0.36 -2.17 17.48
N LEU A 162 -0.84 -1.75 17.84
CA LEU A 162 -1.04 -0.86 18.98
C LEU A 162 -0.92 -1.64 20.29
N THR A 163 -0.51 -0.95 21.35
CA THR A 163 -0.69 -1.46 22.71
C THR A 163 -2.19 -1.56 23.02
N PRO A 164 -2.61 -2.49 23.91
CA PRO A 164 -4.02 -2.60 24.30
C PRO A 164 -4.59 -1.30 24.86
N LEU A 165 -3.78 -0.54 25.60
CA LEU A 165 -4.16 0.76 26.16
C LEU A 165 -4.47 1.76 25.04
N ASP A 166 -3.56 1.92 24.07
CA ASP A 166 -3.75 2.88 22.97
C ASP A 166 -4.89 2.48 22.03
N SER A 167 -5.08 1.17 21.81
CA SER A 167 -6.21 0.65 21.05
C SER A 167 -7.54 1.01 21.71
N HIS A 168 -7.62 0.94 23.04
CA HIS A 168 -8.81 1.37 23.78
C HIS A 168 -9.01 2.89 23.70
N LEU A 169 -7.93 3.67 23.86
CA LEU A 169 -7.99 5.14 23.80
C LEU A 169 -8.35 5.69 22.41
N ALA A 170 -8.11 4.92 21.34
CA ALA A 170 -8.45 5.29 19.96
C ALA A 170 -9.96 5.38 19.72
N GLY A 171 -10.79 4.86 20.64
CA GLY A 171 -12.24 4.97 20.63
C GLY A 171 -12.96 3.74 20.06
N ALA A 172 -14.28 3.85 19.87
CA ALA A 172 -15.14 2.72 19.51
C ALA A 172 -14.87 2.14 18.11
N ASN A 173 -14.26 2.91 17.20
CA ASN A 173 -13.88 2.46 15.86
C ASN A 173 -12.34 2.33 15.76
N ASN A 174 -11.78 1.39 16.52
CA ASN A 174 -10.34 1.15 16.64
C ASN A 174 -9.76 0.29 15.50
N LYS A 175 -10.40 0.32 14.31
CA LYS A 175 -9.91 -0.40 13.14
C LYS A 175 -8.81 0.38 12.46
N PHE A 176 -7.75 -0.31 12.08
CA PHE A 176 -6.72 0.26 11.21
C PHE A 176 -7.26 0.46 9.78
N HIS A 177 -6.97 1.63 9.22
CA HIS A 177 -7.18 1.91 7.80
C HIS A 177 -6.09 2.85 7.26
N GLY A 178 -5.91 2.82 5.93
CA GLY A 178 -5.01 3.75 5.23
C GLY A 178 -3.53 3.58 5.59
N GLY A 179 -3.04 2.36 5.82
CA GLY A 179 -1.63 2.12 6.10
C GLY A 179 -0.75 2.38 4.87
N GLN A 180 0.12 3.39 4.92
CA GLN A 180 0.92 3.84 3.78
C GLN A 180 2.37 4.16 4.16
N PHE A 181 3.26 4.04 3.19
CA PHE A 181 4.64 4.50 3.30
C PHE A 181 4.74 6.02 3.07
N SER A 182 5.74 6.64 3.69
CA SER A 182 6.09 8.03 3.39
C SER A 182 6.44 8.21 1.92
N TRP A 183 5.92 9.27 1.30
CA TRP A 183 6.24 9.56 -0.09
C TRP A 183 7.73 9.79 -0.28
N VAL A 184 8.27 9.25 -1.36
CA VAL A 184 9.63 9.55 -1.79
C VAL A 184 9.60 9.89 -3.26
N THR A 185 10.10 11.08 -3.58
CA THR A 185 10.30 11.52 -4.95
C THR A 185 11.45 10.72 -5.58
N GLU A 186 11.29 10.33 -6.83
CA GLU A 186 12.35 9.75 -7.66
C GLU A 186 13.65 10.54 -7.48
N ASN A 187 14.65 9.90 -6.86
CA ASN A 187 16.07 10.29 -6.70
C ASN A 187 16.81 9.32 -5.76
N GLY A 188 16.48 8.02 -5.81
CA GLY A 188 17.16 6.98 -5.02
C GLY A 188 17.00 7.06 -3.49
N LYS A 189 16.18 7.98 -2.98
CA LYS A 189 15.84 8.04 -1.55
C LYS A 189 14.95 6.84 -1.19
N GLN A 190 14.98 6.43 0.08
CA GLN A 190 14.10 5.40 0.62
C GLN A 190 13.06 6.02 1.54
N GLU A 191 11.91 5.37 1.64
CA GLU A 191 10.86 5.74 2.57
C GLU A 191 11.40 5.69 4.00
N ARG A 192 10.94 6.59 4.86
CA ARG A 192 11.45 6.76 6.22
C ARG A 192 10.41 6.46 7.28
N HIS A 193 9.13 6.66 6.96
CA HIS A 193 8.05 6.51 7.91
C HIS A 193 6.92 5.66 7.33
N LEU A 194 6.16 5.05 8.22
CA LEU A 194 4.88 4.39 7.92
C LEU A 194 3.82 5.16 8.68
N VAL A 195 2.69 5.43 8.05
CA VAL A 195 1.51 5.98 8.72
C VAL A 195 0.36 5.00 8.62
N ALA A 196 -0.43 4.89 9.67
CA ALA A 196 -1.77 4.31 9.59
C ALA A 196 -2.71 5.06 10.49
N THR A 197 -4.00 5.01 10.16
CA THR A 197 -5.05 5.68 10.92
C THR A 197 -5.81 4.66 11.75
N VAL A 198 -6.09 4.98 13.01
CA VAL A 198 -6.95 4.21 13.91
C VAL A 198 -7.86 5.16 14.65
N GLY A 199 -9.14 5.21 14.27
CA GLY A 199 -10.12 6.10 14.87
C GLY A 199 -9.69 7.57 14.78
N LYS A 200 -9.37 8.17 15.93
CA LYS A 200 -8.90 9.56 16.05
C LYS A 200 -7.38 9.73 16.10
N PHE A 201 -6.62 8.65 15.91
CA PHE A 201 -5.17 8.65 15.99
C PHE A 201 -4.52 8.42 14.62
N SER A 202 -3.57 9.28 14.25
CA SER A 202 -2.56 8.95 13.24
C SER A 202 -1.37 8.31 13.94
N ILE A 203 -1.04 7.09 13.57
CA ILE A 203 0.07 6.33 14.16
C ILE A 203 1.20 6.30 13.16
N ILE A 204 2.38 6.74 13.61
CA ILE A 204 3.56 6.85 12.76
C ILE A 204 4.64 5.93 13.30
N TRP A 205 5.12 5.03 12.46
CA TRP A 205 6.31 4.22 12.74
C TRP A 205 7.52 4.76 11.98
N ASN A 206 8.69 4.67 12.60
CA ASN A 206 9.95 4.87 11.90
C ASN A 206 10.31 3.58 11.12
N PHE A 207 10.29 3.66 9.80
CA PHE A 207 10.51 2.50 8.95
C PHE A 207 11.93 1.94 9.08
N MET A 208 12.94 2.78 9.33
CA MET A 208 14.31 2.32 9.56
C MET A 208 14.43 1.47 10.82
N GLN A 209 13.77 1.89 11.91
CA GLN A 209 13.70 1.11 13.15
C GLN A 209 12.94 -0.19 12.95
N VAL A 210 11.78 -0.13 12.28
CA VAL A 210 10.96 -1.31 12.01
C VAL A 210 11.70 -2.33 11.15
N LYS A 211 12.56 -1.90 10.20
CA LYS A 211 13.41 -2.77 9.36
C LYS A 211 14.56 -3.43 10.12
N ASN A 212 15.06 -2.82 11.19
CA ASN A 212 16.17 -3.36 11.96
C ASN A 212 15.74 -4.62 12.74
N SER A 213 16.30 -5.80 12.40
CA SER A 213 15.94 -7.07 13.04
C SER A 213 16.42 -7.17 14.50
N GLY A 214 17.42 -6.38 14.88
CA GLY A 214 17.96 -6.27 16.24
C GLY A 214 17.31 -5.18 17.09
N HIS A 215 16.22 -4.56 16.60
CA HIS A 215 15.47 -3.58 17.36
C HIS A 215 14.92 -4.19 18.67
N GLU A 216 14.89 -3.40 19.75
CA GLU A 216 14.47 -3.86 21.09
C GLU A 216 13.09 -4.51 21.10
N CYS A 217 12.12 -3.91 20.38
CA CYS A 217 10.78 -4.45 20.14
C CYS A 217 10.79 -5.95 19.70
N TYR A 218 11.87 -6.48 19.11
CA TYR A 218 11.96 -7.87 18.61
C TYR A 218 12.82 -8.82 19.46
N ARG A 219 13.56 -8.31 20.45
CA ARG A 219 14.65 -9.04 21.11
C ARG A 219 14.19 -10.32 21.83
N ASN A 220 12.99 -10.28 22.42
CA ASN A 220 12.45 -11.36 23.25
C ASN A 220 11.27 -12.10 22.59
N GLN A 221 11.10 -11.95 21.27
CA GLN A 221 9.97 -12.53 20.56
C GLN A 221 10.40 -13.70 19.68
N GLN A 222 9.74 -14.84 19.84
CA GLN A 222 9.89 -16.01 18.98
C GLN A 222 8.76 -16.05 17.95
N GLY A 223 9.07 -16.40 16.70
CA GLY A 223 8.09 -16.45 15.60
C GLY A 223 7.80 -15.09 14.97
N LEU A 224 6.51 -14.71 14.92
CA LEU A 224 6.05 -13.46 14.30
C LEU A 224 6.41 -12.24 15.15
N LYS A 225 7.40 -11.50 14.67
CA LYS A 225 7.91 -10.29 15.32
C LYS A 225 6.88 -9.17 15.27
N SER A 226 6.49 -8.64 16.42
CA SER A 226 5.55 -7.53 16.61
C SER A 226 6.28 -6.27 17.11
N CYS A 227 6.00 -5.12 16.50
CA CYS A 227 6.56 -3.82 16.87
C CYS A 227 5.49 -2.89 17.44
N TYR A 228 5.79 -2.30 18.60
CA TYR A 228 4.95 -1.31 19.31
C TYR A 228 5.62 0.07 19.38
N CYS A 229 6.72 0.24 18.65
CA CYS A 229 7.55 1.42 18.69
C CYS A 229 6.99 2.46 17.69
N TYR A 230 5.97 3.21 18.11
CA TYR A 230 5.26 4.21 17.30
C TYR A 230 5.05 5.55 18.03
N LYS A 231 4.76 6.58 17.23
CA LYS A 231 4.32 7.90 17.69
C LYS A 231 2.84 8.08 17.38
N ILE A 232 2.05 8.43 18.39
CA ILE A 232 0.63 8.79 18.23
C ILE A 232 0.52 10.29 18.00
N VAL A 233 -0.24 10.68 17.00
CA VAL A 233 -0.71 12.06 16.82
C VAL A 233 -2.22 12.07 16.96
N PRO A 234 -2.75 12.52 18.11
CA PRO A 234 -4.18 12.56 18.34
C PRO A 234 -4.84 13.70 17.56
N LYS A 235 -6.10 13.49 17.19
CA LYS A 235 -7.02 14.49 16.64
C LYS A 235 -8.30 14.53 17.45
N ASP A 236 -8.99 15.66 17.37
CA ASP A 236 -10.25 15.88 18.08
C ASP A 236 -11.40 15.08 17.45
N GLU A 237 -11.30 14.77 16.16
CA GLU A 237 -12.28 14.03 15.37
C GLU A 237 -11.69 12.73 14.81
N SER A 238 -12.57 11.81 14.40
CA SER A 238 -12.17 10.62 13.64
C SER A 238 -11.52 11.04 12.33
N ILE A 239 -10.35 10.48 12.05
CA ILE A 239 -9.60 10.81 10.85
C ILE A 239 -10.17 10.00 9.68
N VAL A 240 -10.40 10.68 8.57
CA VAL A 240 -10.87 10.05 7.32
C VAL A 240 -9.68 9.47 6.55
N ASP A 241 -8.62 10.28 6.38
CA ASP A 241 -7.40 9.85 5.69
C ASP A 241 -6.16 10.56 6.25
N SER A 242 -5.02 9.87 6.21
CA SER A 242 -3.70 10.40 6.58
C SER A 242 -2.71 10.09 5.48
N ARG A 243 -2.16 11.11 4.82
CA ARG A 243 -1.19 10.93 3.73
C ARG A 243 0.01 11.85 3.87
N PHE A 244 1.16 11.40 3.41
CA PHE A 244 2.34 12.24 3.32
C PHE A 244 2.23 13.20 2.14
N MET A 245 2.52 14.47 2.38
CA MET A 245 2.63 15.45 1.33
C MET A 245 3.91 15.23 0.53
N HIS A 246 3.83 15.47 -0.76
CA HIS A 246 4.99 15.39 -1.64
C HIS A 246 5.96 16.56 -1.37
N ASP A 247 7.28 16.29 -1.37
CA ASP A 247 8.34 17.26 -1.06
C ASP A 247 8.23 18.56 -1.90
N LYS A 248 7.88 18.48 -3.19
CA LYS A 248 7.63 19.64 -4.07
C LYS A 248 6.60 20.64 -3.53
N PHE A 249 5.63 20.19 -2.74
CA PHE A 249 4.59 21.04 -2.16
C PHE A 249 4.81 21.28 -0.66
N ALA A 250 5.90 20.77 -0.09
CA ALA A 250 6.27 21.07 1.29
C ALA A 250 6.64 22.55 1.42
N VAL A 251 5.93 23.23 2.33
CA VAL A 251 6.15 24.66 2.65
C VAL A 251 7.44 24.85 3.46
N SER A 252 8.02 23.77 4.02
CA SER A 252 9.26 23.82 4.78
C SER A 252 10.37 23.04 4.09
N ASP A 253 11.61 23.57 4.16
CA ASP A 253 12.85 22.89 3.76
C ASP A 253 13.22 21.71 4.70
N SER A 254 12.27 21.23 5.50
CA SER A 254 12.48 20.08 6.38
C SER A 254 12.68 18.84 5.51
N PRO A 255 13.69 17.99 5.80
CA PRO A 255 13.92 16.76 5.06
C PRO A 255 12.82 15.70 5.29
N GLU A 256 11.81 16.00 6.11
CA GLU A 256 10.69 15.14 6.44
C GLU A 256 9.40 15.66 5.80
N ALA A 257 8.86 14.87 4.87
CA ALA A 257 7.56 15.10 4.24
C ALA A 257 6.49 15.34 5.31
N PRO A 258 5.80 16.49 5.31
CA PRO A 258 4.75 16.77 6.27
C PRO A 258 3.57 15.82 6.06
N LEU A 259 2.95 15.39 7.16
CA LEU A 259 1.76 14.55 7.12
C LEU A 259 0.52 15.44 7.03
N VAL A 260 -0.32 15.18 6.04
CA VAL A 260 -1.64 15.77 5.87
C VAL A 260 -2.67 14.81 6.44
N VAL A 261 -3.48 15.32 7.37
CA VAL A 261 -4.54 14.57 8.03
C VAL A 261 -5.86 15.28 7.76
N ALA A 262 -6.80 14.54 7.18
CA ALA A 262 -8.15 15.01 6.87
C ALA A 262 -9.14 14.42 7.87
N THR A 263 -9.92 15.29 8.51
CA THR A 263 -11.13 14.96 9.28
C THR A 263 -12.35 15.43 8.49
N PRO A 264 -13.58 15.03 8.85
CA PRO A 264 -14.80 15.45 8.12
C PRO A 264 -14.94 16.98 8.00
N MET A 265 -14.47 17.72 9.00
CA MET A 265 -14.60 19.18 9.07
C MET A 265 -13.35 19.95 8.64
N LYS A 266 -12.15 19.33 8.67
CA LYS A 266 -10.89 20.07 8.53
C LYS A 266 -9.78 19.24 7.90
N VAL A 267 -8.96 19.90 7.08
CA VAL A 267 -7.67 19.37 6.63
C VAL A 267 -6.55 20.09 7.38
N SER A 268 -5.60 19.34 7.93
CA SER A 268 -4.46 19.86 8.69
C SER A 268 -3.15 19.22 8.23
N SER A 269 -2.05 19.98 8.19
CA SER A 269 -0.72 19.45 7.90
C SER A 269 0.22 19.69 9.07
N PHE A 270 1.10 18.73 9.38
CA PHE A 270 2.17 18.93 10.36
C PHE A 270 3.47 18.24 9.92
N SER A 271 4.61 18.82 10.28
CA SER A 271 5.92 18.21 10.02
C SER A 271 6.23 17.17 11.09
N ILE A 272 6.77 16.03 10.66
CA ILE A 272 7.06 14.87 11.51
C ILE A 272 8.37 15.03 12.30
N SER A 273 8.84 16.24 12.63
CA SER A 273 10.16 16.46 13.25
C SER A 273 10.55 15.36 14.24
N SER A 274 11.58 14.60 13.88
CA SER A 274 12.20 13.52 14.67
C SER A 274 12.87 13.98 15.98
N ARG A 275 12.58 15.20 16.47
CA ARG A 275 13.04 15.65 17.79
C ARG A 275 12.17 15.06 18.91
N ARG A 276 12.58 13.90 19.40
CA ARG A 276 13.01 13.69 20.79
C ARG A 276 13.66 12.32 20.93
#